data_AF-A0A951AS63-F1
#
_entry.id   AF-A0A951AS63-F1
#
_cell.length_a   1.000
_cell.length_b   1.000
_cell.length_c   1.000
_cell.angle_alpha   90.00
_cell.angle_beta   90.00
_cell.angle_gamma   90.00
#
_symmetry.space_group_name_H-M   'P 1'
#
loop_
_entity.id
_entity.type
_entity.pdbx_description
1 polymer ?
#
loop_
_entity_poly.entity_id
_entity_poly.type
_entity_poly.pdbx_seq_one_letter_code
_entity_poly.pdbx_strand_id
1 'polypeptide(L)'
;MKKTTLLIAFSVLLTAYVAFAGDMYFIDKNHSNMGFLIRHLFTKVPGRFTDFSGQINFDEANPEQSTVEVTIKTASVNTDNDERDKDLRSRNFFDVESFPEMTFRSKSVKGTGQNTFEVTGDLTMHGVTKEVTLKVEFTGKGKGAGPQGTIIPGRDLTTMVTGWDATTTVQRSDFGMTWNQMIEGTRVVADDVKIELRIEAESLLRPRELSPALMINTLEENNGVHPGFRRVHAKGVCVTGYFESNGRGVALSKASVFLSGRVPIIGRFSLQTGQPYLTDAPDIVRGMAILFKLPGGEEWRTGMINTPVFNVNTPEALYDLLLTSASYPETGKPDPARMQAFLAKHPESAKAMQLIRTRPVSSGFENSTFNSLDAFRFINAIGTVVPVRWSMVPGQPFEPVSTPSPGQADKNYLFDSLIASIHNNPLQWDLIITVGQPGDPTNDATVPWPPDRQRIDVGTLTIDHVESEDTSPGRDINFDPLVLPNGITASDDPLLSARSAAYSQSFTRREGEHKEPSAVSPTETGR
;
A
#
# COMPACT_ATOMS: atom_id res chain seq x y z
N MET A 1 -6.19 -60.75 2.62
CA MET A 1 -5.73 -59.37 2.37
C MET A 1 -6.94 -58.45 2.26
N LYS A 2 -7.28 -57.70 3.31
CA LYS A 2 -8.23 -56.59 3.26
C LYS A 2 -7.61 -55.47 4.10
N LYS A 3 -7.18 -54.39 3.45
CA LYS A 3 -6.61 -53.21 4.09
C LYS A 3 -7.77 -52.34 4.58
N THR A 4 -7.84 -52.10 5.88
CA THR A 4 -8.81 -51.21 6.52
C THR A 4 -8.22 -49.80 6.51
N THR A 5 -8.85 -48.87 5.80
CA THR A 5 -8.46 -47.46 5.75
C THR A 5 -9.05 -46.74 6.97
N LEU A 6 -8.18 -46.19 7.81
CA LEU A 6 -8.53 -45.35 8.96
C LEU A 6 -8.70 -43.90 8.47
N LEU A 7 -9.91 -43.35 8.51
CA LEU A 7 -10.15 -41.92 8.32
C LEU A 7 -9.74 -41.17 9.60
N ILE A 8 -8.76 -40.30 9.51
CA ILE A 8 -8.46 -39.28 10.53
C ILE A 8 -9.33 -38.07 10.19
N ALA A 9 -10.34 -37.81 11.02
CA ALA A 9 -11.13 -36.59 10.95
C ALA A 9 -10.30 -35.41 11.49
N PHE A 10 -9.94 -34.48 10.62
CA PHE A 10 -9.32 -33.21 11.00
C PHE A 10 -10.44 -32.24 11.41
N SER A 11 -10.68 -32.10 12.71
CA SER A 11 -11.58 -31.08 13.25
C SER A 11 -10.91 -29.72 13.15
N VAL A 12 -11.31 -28.92 12.17
CA VAL A 12 -10.97 -27.49 12.07
C VAL A 12 -11.77 -26.75 13.15
N LEU A 13 -11.12 -26.35 14.24
CA LEU A 13 -11.67 -25.38 15.17
C LEU A 13 -11.69 -24.02 14.46
N LEU A 14 -12.88 -23.54 14.14
CA LEU A 14 -13.13 -22.19 13.66
C LEU A 14 -12.99 -21.23 14.85
N THR A 15 -11.85 -20.58 15.01
CA THR A 15 -11.69 -19.46 15.95
C THR A 15 -12.41 -18.25 15.40
N ALA A 16 -13.47 -17.82 16.06
CA ALA A 16 -14.13 -16.54 15.79
C ALA A 16 -13.13 -15.41 16.09
N TYR A 17 -12.77 -14.62 15.08
CA TYR A 17 -12.10 -13.35 15.27
C TYR A 17 -13.08 -12.38 15.92
N VAL A 18 -12.94 -12.15 17.23
CA VAL A 18 -13.53 -10.97 17.87
C VAL A 18 -12.70 -9.79 17.39
N ALA A 19 -13.32 -8.84 16.70
CA ALA A 19 -12.67 -7.59 16.36
C ALA A 19 -12.34 -6.86 17.68
N PHE A 20 -11.05 -6.77 18.02
CA PHE A 20 -10.56 -5.98 19.14
C PHE A 20 -10.50 -4.51 18.75
N ALA A 21 -10.89 -3.62 19.66
CA ALA A 21 -11.03 -2.17 19.42
C ALA A 21 -9.80 -1.33 19.83
N GLY A 22 -8.70 -1.96 20.27
CA GLY A 22 -7.47 -1.28 20.72
C GLY A 22 -6.41 -1.09 19.64
N ASP A 23 -5.48 -0.17 19.92
CA ASP A 23 -4.34 0.14 19.07
C ASP A 23 -3.14 -0.75 19.31
N MET A 24 -2.56 -1.27 18.24
CA MET A 24 -1.39 -2.15 18.34
C MET A 24 -0.07 -1.37 18.20
N TYR A 25 0.74 -1.43 19.25
CA TYR A 25 2.08 -0.86 19.34
C TYR A 25 3.13 -1.97 19.49
N PHE A 26 4.31 -1.75 18.92
CA PHE A 26 5.48 -2.63 19.00
C PHE A 26 6.57 -1.92 19.78
N ILE A 27 7.16 -2.63 20.73
CA ILE A 27 8.22 -2.07 21.56
C ILE A 27 9.43 -1.72 20.66
N ASP A 28 9.81 -0.44 20.66
CA ASP A 28 11.06 -0.01 20.04
C ASP A 28 12.22 -0.33 20.99
N LYS A 29 12.97 -1.35 20.61
CA LYS A 29 14.16 -1.80 21.31
C LYS A 29 15.22 -0.72 21.51
N ASN A 30 15.34 0.25 20.59
CA ASN A 30 16.40 1.26 20.63
C ASN A 30 16.11 2.41 21.61
N HIS A 31 14.84 2.67 21.90
CA HIS A 31 14.41 3.72 22.85
C HIS A 31 13.80 3.14 24.13
N SER A 32 13.87 1.81 24.31
CA SER A 32 13.37 1.11 25.49
C SER A 32 14.48 0.55 26.39
N ASN A 33 14.16 0.36 27.66
CA ASN A 33 15.00 -0.27 28.67
C ASN A 33 14.23 -1.38 29.40
N MET A 34 14.71 -2.62 29.27
CA MET A 34 14.25 -3.78 30.04
C MET A 34 15.23 -4.04 31.20
N GLY A 35 15.07 -3.29 32.28
CA GLY A 35 16.03 -3.23 33.39
C GLY A 35 15.63 -4.04 34.62
N PHE A 36 16.63 -4.41 35.42
CA PHE A 36 16.45 -4.94 36.76
C PHE A 36 17.53 -4.43 37.72
N LEU A 37 17.24 -4.48 39.02
CA LEU A 37 18.13 -4.11 40.11
C LEU A 37 18.10 -5.21 41.16
N ILE A 38 19.28 -5.72 41.51
CA ILE A 38 19.45 -6.72 42.56
C ILE A 38 20.47 -6.24 43.58
N ARG A 39 20.26 -6.54 44.86
CA ARG A 39 21.24 -6.20 45.90
C ARG A 39 22.37 -7.23 45.91
N HIS A 40 23.60 -6.74 45.89
CA HIS A 40 24.81 -7.51 46.14
C HIS A 40 25.47 -6.98 47.41
N LEU A 41 25.41 -7.75 48.50
CA LEU A 41 25.76 -7.34 49.86
C LEU A 41 25.10 -6.00 50.25
N PHE A 42 25.83 -4.89 50.09
CA PHE A 42 25.41 -3.56 50.53
C PHE A 42 24.83 -2.69 49.39
N THR A 43 25.24 -2.89 48.14
CA THR A 43 24.89 -2.02 47.00
C THR A 43 23.89 -2.69 46.06
N LYS A 44 23.22 -1.88 45.23
CA LYS A 44 22.38 -2.38 44.14
C LYS A 44 23.20 -2.46 42.86
N VAL A 45 23.10 -3.59 42.18
CA VAL A 45 23.72 -3.84 40.89
C VAL A 45 22.62 -3.76 39.82
N PRO A 46 22.69 -2.80 38.89
CA PRO A 46 21.78 -2.77 37.76
C PRO A 46 22.18 -3.81 36.71
N GLY A 47 21.19 -4.34 36.01
CA GLY A 47 21.35 -5.11 34.79
C GLY A 47 20.23 -4.80 33.82
N ARG A 48 20.42 -5.15 32.56
CA ARG A 48 19.43 -4.97 31.49
C ARG A 48 19.49 -6.11 30.48
N PHE A 49 18.43 -6.28 29.71
CA PHE A 49 18.44 -7.12 28.52
C PHE A 49 18.50 -6.24 27.28
N THR A 50 19.38 -6.56 26.35
CA THR A 50 19.62 -5.79 25.12
C THR A 50 19.01 -6.44 23.90
N ASP A 51 18.24 -7.53 24.03
CA ASP A 51 17.52 -8.14 22.92
C ASP A 51 16.13 -8.64 23.35
N PHE A 52 15.12 -7.94 22.87
CA PHE A 52 13.73 -8.15 23.24
C PHE A 52 12.80 -7.63 22.14
N SER A 53 11.59 -8.15 22.15
CA SER A 53 10.47 -7.69 21.33
C SER A 53 9.19 -7.76 22.16
N GLY A 54 8.19 -6.97 21.79
CA GLY A 54 6.89 -7.03 22.45
C GLY A 54 5.84 -6.23 21.73
N GLN A 55 4.59 -6.54 22.05
CA GLN A 55 3.38 -5.94 21.50
C GLN A 55 2.49 -5.45 22.64
N ILE A 56 1.95 -4.26 22.48
CA ILE A 56 0.98 -3.64 23.38
C ILE A 56 -0.25 -3.34 22.54
N ASN A 57 -1.36 -4.01 22.81
CA ASN A 57 -2.67 -3.64 22.31
C ASN A 57 -3.33 -2.74 23.35
N PHE A 58 -3.42 -1.44 23.06
CA PHE A 58 -3.89 -0.43 23.99
C PHE A 58 -5.24 0.14 23.55
N ASP A 59 -6.29 -0.16 24.30
CA ASP A 59 -7.59 0.50 24.15
C ASP A 59 -7.65 1.69 25.10
N GLU A 60 -7.41 2.90 24.59
CA GLU A 60 -7.41 4.11 25.42
C GLU A 60 -8.81 4.43 25.97
N ALA A 61 -9.87 4.07 25.25
CA ALA A 61 -11.24 4.29 25.71
C ALA A 61 -11.63 3.30 26.81
N ASN A 62 -11.11 2.07 26.74
CA ASN A 62 -11.35 1.00 27.71
C ASN A 62 -10.04 0.28 28.07
N PRO A 63 -9.15 0.88 28.91
CA PRO A 63 -7.83 0.32 29.18
C PRO A 63 -7.83 -1.11 29.73
N GLU A 64 -8.89 -1.53 30.41
CA GLU A 64 -9.06 -2.89 30.94
C GLU A 64 -9.16 -3.98 29.84
N GLN A 65 -9.44 -3.60 28.59
CA GLN A 65 -9.44 -4.49 27.41
C GLN A 65 -8.06 -4.59 26.74
N SER A 66 -7.06 -3.89 27.27
CA SER A 66 -5.71 -3.88 26.70
C SER A 66 -4.96 -5.19 26.98
N THR A 67 -4.00 -5.54 26.11
CA THR A 67 -3.17 -6.74 26.27
C THR A 67 -1.70 -6.44 25.97
N VAL A 68 -0.79 -7.15 26.64
CA VAL A 68 0.65 -7.01 26.49
C VAL A 68 1.31 -8.39 26.34
N GLU A 69 2.19 -8.53 25.35
CA GLU A 69 3.04 -9.70 25.16
C GLU A 69 4.49 -9.27 24.94
N VAL A 70 5.43 -9.90 25.64
CA VAL A 70 6.87 -9.60 25.54
C VAL A 70 7.68 -10.88 25.49
N THR A 71 8.73 -10.88 24.65
CA THR A 71 9.75 -11.92 24.59
C THR A 71 11.14 -11.29 24.75
N ILE A 72 11.96 -11.83 25.64
CA ILE A 72 13.33 -11.38 25.92
C ILE A 72 14.29 -12.55 25.66
N LYS A 73 15.38 -12.30 24.92
CA LYS A 73 16.47 -13.29 24.77
C LYS A 73 17.38 -13.23 25.99
N THR A 74 17.42 -14.30 26.78
CA THR A 74 18.15 -14.32 28.07
C THR A 74 19.67 -14.16 27.90
N ALA A 75 20.22 -14.60 26.76
CA ALA A 75 21.62 -14.38 26.40
C ALA A 75 22.01 -12.90 26.28
N SER A 76 21.05 -11.99 26.11
CA SER A 76 21.29 -10.54 25.99
C SER A 76 21.48 -9.81 27.32
N VAL A 77 21.50 -10.55 28.45
CA VAL A 77 21.78 -9.96 29.76
C VAL A 77 23.09 -9.18 29.74
N ASN A 78 23.06 -7.96 30.29
CA ASN A 78 24.19 -7.06 30.35
C ASN A 78 24.19 -6.29 31.68
N THR A 79 25.30 -6.37 32.42
CA THR A 79 25.57 -5.64 33.67
C THR A 79 26.79 -4.73 33.56
N ASP A 80 27.24 -4.47 32.34
CA ASP A 80 28.49 -3.79 31.97
C ASP A 80 29.73 -4.44 32.60
N ASN A 81 29.67 -5.77 32.81
CA ASN A 81 30.76 -6.59 33.32
C ASN A 81 30.72 -7.99 32.68
N ASP A 82 31.66 -8.26 31.77
CA ASP A 82 31.65 -9.48 30.95
C ASP A 82 31.73 -10.78 31.75
N GLU A 83 32.50 -10.81 32.85
CA GLU A 83 32.63 -11.99 33.71
C GLU A 83 31.31 -12.30 34.43
N ARG A 84 30.65 -11.26 34.95
CA ARG A 84 29.34 -11.40 35.59
C ARG A 84 28.28 -11.80 34.58
N ASP A 85 28.29 -11.21 33.39
CA ASP A 85 27.34 -11.54 32.34
C ASP A 85 27.52 -12.98 31.87
N LYS A 86 28.76 -13.48 31.84
CA LYS A 86 29.05 -14.90 31.57
C LYS A 86 28.47 -15.81 32.66
N ASP A 87 28.61 -15.45 33.94
CA ASP A 87 28.04 -16.23 35.05
C ASP A 87 26.50 -16.19 35.04
N LEU A 88 25.89 -15.02 34.80
CA LEU A 88 24.44 -14.86 34.66
C LEU A 88 23.86 -15.70 33.52
N ARG A 89 24.61 -15.91 32.44
CA ARG A 89 24.19 -16.78 31.33
C ARG A 89 24.30 -18.28 31.65
N SER A 90 25.00 -18.65 32.71
CA SER A 90 25.26 -20.04 33.08
C SER A 90 24.08 -20.70 33.81
N ARG A 91 24.22 -22.02 34.07
CA ARG A 91 23.28 -22.84 34.86
C ARG A 91 23.04 -22.36 36.29
N ASN A 92 23.89 -21.47 36.82
CA ASN A 92 23.67 -20.89 38.14
C ASN A 92 22.49 -19.90 38.16
N PHE A 93 22.16 -19.34 36.98
CA PHE A 93 21.18 -18.26 36.82
C PHE A 93 20.26 -18.53 35.62
N PHE A 94 20.40 -17.82 34.49
CA PHE A 94 19.42 -17.89 33.41
C PHE A 94 19.49 -19.18 32.57
N ASP A 95 20.57 -19.95 32.67
CA ASP A 95 20.82 -21.17 31.88
C ASP A 95 20.41 -21.02 30.41
N VAL A 96 21.04 -20.08 29.72
CA VAL A 96 20.54 -19.57 28.42
C VAL A 96 20.57 -20.62 27.30
N GLU A 97 21.31 -21.71 27.49
CA GLU A 97 21.30 -22.86 26.58
C GLU A 97 19.99 -23.66 26.70
N SER A 98 19.48 -23.86 27.92
CA SER A 98 18.23 -24.58 28.19
C SER A 98 16.99 -23.68 28.08
N PHE A 99 17.13 -22.41 28.48
CA PHE A 99 16.04 -21.43 28.55
C PHE A 99 16.44 -20.14 27.81
N PRO A 100 16.48 -20.18 26.46
CA PRO A 100 16.95 -19.05 25.66
C PRO A 100 16.01 -17.83 25.69
N GLU A 101 14.77 -18.01 26.16
CA GLU A 101 13.73 -16.98 26.16
C GLU A 101 13.08 -16.83 27.54
N MET A 102 12.78 -15.58 27.87
CA MET A 102 11.86 -15.19 28.94
C MET A 102 10.64 -14.54 28.29
N THR A 103 9.44 -14.84 28.76
CA THR A 103 8.20 -14.28 28.17
C THR A 103 7.26 -13.73 29.23
N PHE A 104 6.50 -12.70 28.86
CA PHE A 104 5.40 -12.18 29.67
C PHE A 104 4.14 -12.08 28.81
N ARG A 105 3.00 -12.58 29.31
CA ARG A 105 1.69 -12.44 28.66
C ARG A 105 0.67 -11.94 29.67
N SER A 106 0.07 -10.78 29.41
CA SER A 106 -0.97 -10.21 30.29
C SER A 106 -2.23 -11.09 30.31
N LYS A 107 -2.84 -11.20 31.48
CA LYS A 107 -4.17 -11.79 31.69
C LYS A 107 -5.24 -10.75 31.95
N SER A 108 -4.88 -9.67 32.65
CA SER A 108 -5.81 -8.61 33.01
C SER A 108 -5.10 -7.28 33.18
N VAL A 109 -5.81 -6.20 32.84
CA VAL A 109 -5.41 -4.82 33.09
C VAL A 109 -6.47 -4.18 33.99
N LYS A 110 -6.03 -3.50 35.05
CA LYS A 110 -6.90 -2.79 35.99
C LYS A 110 -6.45 -1.34 36.14
N GLY A 111 -7.36 -0.40 35.93
CA GLY A 111 -7.10 1.02 36.20
C GLY A 111 -6.93 1.29 37.70
N THR A 112 -5.90 2.05 38.07
CA THR A 112 -5.62 2.42 39.49
C THR A 112 -5.62 3.93 39.74
N GLY A 113 -5.75 4.73 38.69
CA GLY A 113 -5.67 6.19 38.72
C GLY A 113 -5.59 6.75 37.31
N GLN A 114 -5.37 8.06 37.19
CA GLN A 114 -5.13 8.68 35.89
C GLN A 114 -3.80 8.17 35.32
N ASN A 115 -3.86 7.51 34.16
CA ASN A 115 -2.70 6.93 33.47
C ASN A 115 -1.93 5.84 34.23
N THR A 116 -2.46 5.30 35.33
CA THR A 116 -1.80 4.24 36.10
C THR A 116 -2.62 2.95 36.09
N PHE A 117 -1.94 1.82 35.95
CA PHE A 117 -2.56 0.50 35.77
C PHE A 117 -1.82 -0.56 36.59
N GLU A 118 -2.56 -1.58 37.01
CA GLU A 118 -2.01 -2.86 37.43
C GLU A 118 -2.20 -3.86 36.27
N VAL A 119 -1.10 -4.37 35.73
CA VAL A 119 -1.11 -5.36 34.65
C VAL A 119 -0.64 -6.69 35.22
N THR A 120 -1.57 -7.63 35.38
CA THR A 120 -1.29 -8.98 35.87
C THR A 120 -1.14 -9.93 34.69
N GLY A 121 -0.09 -10.76 34.71
CA GLY A 121 0.20 -11.69 33.63
C GLY A 121 1.15 -12.81 34.02
N ASP A 122 1.28 -13.78 33.11
CA ASP A 122 2.18 -14.92 33.26
C ASP A 122 3.59 -14.53 32.82
N LEU A 123 4.52 -14.50 33.77
CA LEU A 123 5.96 -14.39 33.53
C LEU A 123 6.56 -15.80 33.50
N THR A 124 7.14 -16.18 32.37
CA THR A 124 7.91 -17.42 32.23
C THR A 124 9.39 -17.11 32.15
N MET A 125 10.17 -17.66 33.09
CA MET A 125 11.61 -17.46 33.20
C MET A 125 12.25 -18.73 33.74
N HIS A 126 13.39 -19.15 33.16
CA HIS A 126 14.13 -20.35 33.58
C HIS A 126 13.22 -21.60 33.66
N GLY A 127 12.33 -21.76 32.67
CA GLY A 127 11.40 -22.88 32.55
C GLY A 127 10.20 -22.87 33.51
N VAL A 128 10.08 -21.87 34.38
CA VAL A 128 8.98 -21.75 35.37
C VAL A 128 8.09 -20.57 35.03
N THR A 129 6.78 -20.79 35.06
CA THR A 129 5.76 -19.74 34.87
C THR A 129 5.16 -19.32 36.20
N LYS A 130 5.15 -18.02 36.49
CA LYS A 130 4.53 -17.41 37.66
C LYS A 130 3.68 -16.22 37.25
N GLU A 131 2.55 -16.07 37.93
CA GLU A 131 1.73 -14.87 37.77
C GLU A 131 2.38 -13.70 38.53
N VAL A 132 2.57 -12.58 37.84
CA VAL A 132 3.16 -11.36 38.40
C VAL A 132 2.31 -10.16 38.04
N THR A 133 2.31 -9.15 38.91
CA THR A 133 1.61 -7.88 38.67
C THR A 133 2.62 -6.76 38.50
N LEU A 134 2.55 -6.08 37.36
CA LEU A 134 3.32 -4.89 37.04
C LEU A 134 2.51 -3.64 37.42
N LYS A 135 3.14 -2.70 38.13
CA LYS A 135 2.61 -1.35 38.30
C LYS A 135 3.07 -0.53 37.09
N VAL A 136 2.13 -0.12 36.26
CA VAL A 136 2.38 0.54 34.97
C VAL A 136 1.88 1.97 35.00
N GLU A 137 2.66 2.90 34.47
CA GLU A 137 2.30 4.29 34.23
C GLU A 137 2.43 4.57 32.73
N PHE A 138 1.37 5.13 32.14
CA PHE A 138 1.39 5.68 30.79
C PHE A 138 1.95 7.10 30.82
N THR A 139 3.15 7.29 30.28
CA THR A 139 3.89 8.55 30.37
C THR A 139 3.53 9.53 29.26
N GLY A 140 2.97 9.04 28.15
CA GLY A 140 2.38 9.87 27.12
C GLY A 140 2.27 9.21 25.75
N LYS A 141 1.66 9.95 24.81
CA LYS A 141 1.62 9.62 23.38
C LYS A 141 1.89 10.85 22.54
N GLY A 142 2.53 10.67 21.40
CA GLY A 142 2.80 11.76 20.46
C GLY A 142 3.30 11.26 19.11
N LYS A 143 3.28 12.13 18.12
CA LYS A 143 3.91 11.86 16.82
C LYS A 143 5.43 11.89 17.01
N GLY A 144 6.14 10.91 16.45
CA GLY A 144 7.60 10.87 16.48
C GLY A 144 8.21 12.09 15.78
N ALA A 145 8.52 13.15 16.52
CA ALA A 145 9.29 14.28 16.02
C ALA A 145 10.77 14.03 16.30
N GLY A 146 11.61 14.19 15.27
CA GLY A 146 13.05 14.25 15.47
C GLY A 146 13.45 15.40 16.40
N PRO A 147 14.68 15.40 16.93
CA PRO A 147 15.17 16.49 17.77
C PRO A 147 14.93 17.83 17.06
N GLN A 148 14.23 18.75 17.71
CA GLN A 148 14.02 20.15 17.29
C GLN A 148 13.04 20.38 16.12
N GLY A 149 12.07 19.49 15.89
CA GLY A 149 11.03 19.72 14.87
C GLY A 149 11.54 19.70 13.43
N THR A 150 12.75 19.16 13.23
CA THR A 150 13.33 18.97 11.91
C THR A 150 12.73 17.71 11.28
N ILE A 151 12.20 17.85 10.07
CA ILE A 151 11.76 16.73 9.23
C ILE A 151 13.00 15.88 8.91
N ILE A 152 13.07 14.66 9.45
CA ILE A 152 14.10 13.70 9.07
C ILE A 152 13.61 13.00 7.79
N PRO A 153 14.33 13.09 6.65
CA PRO A 153 13.95 12.38 5.44
C PRO A 153 13.86 10.87 5.72
N GLY A 154 12.68 10.28 5.52
CA GLY A 154 12.46 8.83 5.72
C GLY A 154 12.02 8.40 7.13
N ARG A 155 11.83 9.31 8.11
CA ARG A 155 11.02 9.04 9.30
C ARG A 155 9.68 9.74 9.18
N ASP A 156 8.62 8.95 9.21
CA ASP A 156 7.24 9.39 9.08
C ASP A 156 6.84 10.24 10.31
N LEU A 157 6.43 11.49 10.09
CA LEU A 157 5.81 12.35 11.12
C LEU A 157 4.43 11.83 11.57
N THR A 158 4.03 10.63 11.16
CA THR A 158 2.75 10.00 11.50
C THR A 158 2.85 8.74 12.37
N THR A 159 4.06 8.23 12.66
CA THR A 159 4.23 7.15 13.65
C THR A 159 3.81 7.67 15.03
N MET A 160 2.79 7.05 15.62
CA MET A 160 2.40 7.34 16.99
C MET A 160 3.33 6.59 17.93
N VAL A 161 4.02 7.33 18.77
CA VAL A 161 4.90 6.81 19.81
C VAL A 161 4.16 6.89 21.13
N THR A 162 4.23 5.82 21.92
CA THR A 162 3.71 5.75 23.28
C THR A 162 4.83 5.47 24.26
N GLY A 163 4.76 6.08 25.44
CA GLY A 163 5.70 5.89 26.54
C GLY A 163 5.04 5.21 27.73
N TRP A 164 5.76 4.26 28.34
CA TRP A 164 5.29 3.49 29.48
C TRP A 164 6.41 3.22 30.47
N ASP A 165 6.16 3.46 31.75
CA ASP A 165 7.04 3.02 32.83
C ASP A 165 6.37 1.85 33.57
N ALA A 166 7.13 0.81 33.91
CA ALA A 166 6.58 -0.30 34.68
C ALA A 166 7.55 -0.82 35.74
N THR A 167 7.02 -1.19 36.90
CA THR A 167 7.82 -1.75 37.99
C THR A 167 7.15 -2.94 38.67
N THR A 168 7.97 -3.86 39.16
CA THR A 168 7.54 -4.91 40.09
C THR A 168 8.74 -5.44 40.88
N THR A 169 8.51 -6.34 41.82
CA THR A 169 9.56 -7.12 42.50
C THR A 169 9.20 -8.58 42.43
N VAL A 170 10.16 -9.41 42.01
CA VAL A 170 10.03 -10.87 41.98
C VAL A 170 11.16 -11.50 42.79
N GLN A 171 10.95 -12.73 43.27
CA GLN A 171 12.03 -13.51 43.86
C GLN A 171 12.64 -14.42 42.78
N ARG A 172 13.95 -14.39 42.60
CA ARG A 172 14.59 -15.27 41.60
C ARG A 172 14.46 -16.75 41.96
N SER A 173 14.36 -17.08 43.25
CA SER A 173 14.15 -18.45 43.72
C SER A 173 12.80 -19.04 43.29
N ASP A 174 11.77 -18.21 43.07
CA ASP A 174 10.47 -18.66 42.55
C ASP A 174 10.56 -19.25 41.14
N PHE A 175 11.63 -18.93 40.40
CA PHE A 175 11.92 -19.41 39.05
C PHE A 175 13.04 -20.46 39.02
N GLY A 176 13.44 -20.99 40.18
CA GLY A 176 14.47 -22.02 40.28
C GLY A 176 15.91 -21.49 40.26
N MET A 177 16.12 -20.18 40.19
CA MET A 177 17.46 -19.58 40.28
C MET A 177 17.87 -19.44 41.75
N THR A 178 18.39 -20.52 42.34
CA THR A 178 18.67 -20.58 43.80
C THR A 178 20.15 -20.46 44.16
N TRP A 179 21.07 -20.40 43.20
CA TRP A 179 22.51 -20.32 43.47
C TRP A 179 22.86 -19.10 44.33
N ASN A 180 23.76 -19.26 45.31
CA ASN A 180 24.27 -18.15 46.12
C ASN A 180 25.62 -18.51 46.75
N GLN A 181 26.45 -17.49 46.99
CA GLN A 181 27.58 -17.60 47.90
C GLN A 181 27.17 -17.09 49.29
N MET A 182 27.58 -17.79 50.34
CA MET A 182 27.31 -17.40 51.73
C MET A 182 28.59 -16.84 52.37
N ILE A 183 28.50 -15.68 53.02
CA ILE A 183 29.58 -15.09 53.83
C ILE A 183 29.00 -14.76 55.20
N GLU A 184 29.56 -15.35 56.26
CA GLU A 184 29.13 -15.15 57.66
C GLU A 184 27.60 -15.32 57.85
N GLY A 185 27.01 -16.31 57.18
CA GLY A 185 25.57 -16.59 57.25
C GLY A 185 24.67 -15.65 56.43
N THR A 186 25.23 -14.68 55.73
CA THR A 186 24.50 -13.74 54.87
C THR A 186 24.65 -14.14 53.39
N ARG A 187 23.55 -14.07 52.63
CA ARG A 187 23.54 -14.25 51.18
C ARG A 187 24.28 -13.10 50.51
N VAL A 188 25.21 -13.43 49.61
CA VAL A 188 25.96 -12.42 48.84
C VAL A 188 25.03 -11.73 47.82
N VAL A 189 24.14 -12.48 47.19
CA VAL A 189 23.16 -11.98 46.21
C VAL A 189 21.76 -12.09 46.81
N ALA A 190 20.99 -11.00 46.81
CA ALA A 190 19.61 -11.03 47.31
C ALA A 190 18.70 -11.98 46.50
N ASP A 191 17.53 -12.29 47.05
CA ASP A 191 16.48 -13.03 46.34
C ASP A 191 15.54 -12.06 45.59
N ASP A 192 15.22 -10.93 46.22
CA ASP A 192 14.40 -9.88 45.64
C ASP A 192 15.13 -9.21 44.46
N VAL A 193 14.47 -9.27 43.30
CA VAL A 193 14.87 -8.59 42.07
C VAL A 193 13.82 -7.56 41.74
N LYS A 194 14.19 -6.28 41.79
CA LYS A 194 13.33 -5.20 41.33
C LYS A 194 13.42 -5.12 39.81
N ILE A 195 12.29 -5.16 39.13
CA ILE A 195 12.17 -4.94 37.68
C ILE A 195 11.80 -3.47 37.45
N GLU A 196 12.50 -2.82 36.53
CA GLU A 196 12.25 -1.44 36.11
C GLU A 196 12.27 -1.37 34.58
N LEU A 197 11.10 -1.11 33.98
CA LEU A 197 10.93 -1.01 32.54
C LEU A 197 10.64 0.44 32.17
N ARG A 198 11.27 0.91 31.10
CA ARG A 198 10.95 2.17 30.42
C ARG A 198 10.76 1.84 28.96
N ILE A 199 9.54 1.90 28.48
CA ILE A 199 9.16 1.35 27.19
C ILE A 199 8.69 2.48 26.29
N GLU A 200 9.36 2.61 25.16
CA GLU A 200 8.83 3.33 24.02
C GLU A 200 8.27 2.29 23.04
N ALA A 201 7.01 2.47 22.63
CA ALA A 201 6.39 1.59 21.66
C ALA A 201 5.80 2.41 20.52
N GLU A 202 6.16 2.02 19.30
CA GLU A 202 5.71 2.63 18.06
C GLU A 202 4.48 1.88 17.58
N SER A 203 3.45 2.59 17.12
CA SER A 203 2.35 1.94 16.43
C SER A 203 2.94 1.13 15.27
N LEU A 204 2.53 -0.13 15.10
CA LEU A 204 2.56 -0.68 13.73
C LEU A 204 1.85 0.36 12.88
N LEU A 205 2.28 0.57 11.63
CA LEU A 205 1.36 1.14 10.67
C LEU A 205 0.04 0.39 10.90
N ARG A 206 -0.98 1.04 11.47
CA ARG A 206 -2.36 0.58 11.27
C ARG A 206 -2.45 0.32 9.75
N PRO A 207 -3.38 -0.48 9.24
CA PRO A 207 -3.91 -0.12 7.94
C PRO A 207 -4.23 1.36 8.07
N ARG A 208 -3.38 2.20 7.47
CA ARG A 208 -3.59 3.63 7.33
C ARG A 208 -5.03 3.66 6.88
N GLU A 209 -5.93 4.41 7.53
CA GLU A 209 -7.15 4.73 6.82
C GLU A 209 -6.67 5.36 5.52
N LEU A 210 -6.80 4.60 4.45
CA LEU A 210 -6.06 4.86 3.24
C LEU A 210 -6.68 6.12 2.67
N SER A 211 -5.99 7.24 2.84
CA SER A 211 -6.51 8.52 2.39
C SER A 211 -6.06 8.80 0.94
N PRO A 212 -6.68 9.78 0.28
CA PRO A 212 -6.22 10.29 -1.02
C PRO A 212 -4.92 11.12 -0.96
N ALA A 213 -4.79 12.04 0.03
CA ALA A 213 -3.45 12.42 0.55
C ALA A 213 -2.77 11.14 1.06
N LEU A 214 -1.55 11.01 1.57
CA LEU A 214 -0.95 9.67 1.68
C LEU A 214 -0.75 8.99 0.31
N MET A 215 -1.77 8.50 -0.41
CA MET A 215 -1.59 7.83 -1.70
C MET A 215 -0.83 8.76 -2.66
N ILE A 216 -1.29 10.01 -2.75
CA ILE A 216 -0.60 11.05 -3.53
C ILE A 216 0.78 11.39 -2.95
N ASN A 217 0.97 11.37 -1.63
CA ASN A 217 2.29 11.64 -1.02
C ASN A 217 3.29 10.54 -1.38
N THR A 218 2.90 9.27 -1.29
CA THR A 218 3.76 8.14 -1.63
C THR A 218 4.07 8.09 -3.12
N LEU A 219 3.15 8.54 -3.98
CA LEU A 219 3.46 8.76 -5.40
C LEU A 219 4.52 9.85 -5.60
N GLU A 220 4.45 10.97 -4.88
CA GLU A 220 5.47 12.03 -4.92
C GLU A 220 6.82 11.57 -4.34
N GLU A 221 6.81 10.77 -3.27
CA GLU A 221 8.02 10.16 -2.70
C GLU A 221 8.71 9.25 -3.72
N ASN A 222 7.95 8.45 -4.46
CA ASN A 222 8.49 7.51 -5.45
C ASN A 222 8.94 8.20 -6.75
N ASN A 223 8.26 9.25 -7.20
CA ASN A 223 8.51 9.89 -8.49
C ASN A 223 9.30 11.20 -8.40
N GLY A 224 9.49 11.73 -7.20
CA GLY A 224 9.88 13.12 -6.97
C GLY A 224 8.67 14.07 -7.04
N VAL A 225 8.83 15.25 -6.43
CA VAL A 225 7.82 16.32 -6.48
C VAL A 225 8.06 17.16 -7.73
N HIS A 226 7.08 17.19 -8.64
CA HIS A 226 7.10 17.98 -9.88
C HIS A 226 5.92 18.95 -9.89
N PRO A 227 6.07 20.17 -9.37
CA PRO A 227 4.97 21.12 -9.23
C PRO A 227 4.22 21.37 -10.54
N GLY A 228 2.89 21.40 -10.47
CA GLY A 228 2.02 21.68 -11.62
C GLY A 228 1.83 20.50 -12.57
N PHE A 229 2.57 19.39 -12.39
CA PHE A 229 2.38 18.14 -13.12
C PHE A 229 1.46 17.16 -12.37
N ARG A 230 0.96 16.16 -13.10
CA ARG A 230 0.25 15.02 -12.52
C ARG A 230 1.23 14.12 -11.76
N ARG A 231 0.79 13.49 -10.66
CA ARG A 231 1.67 12.68 -9.79
C ARG A 231 2.00 11.30 -10.33
N VAL A 232 1.18 10.87 -11.27
CA VAL A 232 1.39 9.77 -12.21
C VAL A 232 0.85 10.26 -13.55
N HIS A 233 1.26 9.66 -14.65
CA HIS A 233 0.90 10.16 -15.96
C HIS A 233 1.40 11.59 -16.23
N ALA A 234 2.56 11.98 -15.69
CA ALA A 234 3.08 13.34 -15.72
C ALA A 234 3.41 13.80 -17.16
N LYS A 235 4.10 12.95 -17.92
CA LYS A 235 4.42 13.21 -19.33
C LYS A 235 3.24 12.84 -20.24
N GLY A 236 2.79 13.78 -21.07
CA GLY A 236 1.66 13.57 -21.97
C GLY A 236 1.39 14.72 -22.92
N VAL A 237 0.46 14.48 -23.86
CA VAL A 237 -0.08 15.47 -24.80
C VAL A 237 -1.60 15.44 -24.77
N CYS A 238 -2.22 16.60 -25.00
CA CYS A 238 -3.67 16.71 -25.11
C CYS A 238 -4.10 16.52 -26.57
N VAL A 239 -5.32 16.02 -26.77
CA VAL A 239 -5.88 15.76 -28.10
C VAL A 239 -7.33 16.16 -28.15
N THR A 240 -7.83 16.51 -29.34
CA THR A 240 -9.27 16.74 -29.57
C THR A 240 -9.74 15.98 -30.81
N GLY A 241 -11.05 15.89 -30.93
CA GLY A 241 -11.71 15.18 -32.02
C GLY A 241 -13.17 14.90 -31.66
N TYR A 242 -13.65 13.71 -32.01
CA TYR A 242 -15.04 13.32 -31.76
C TYR A 242 -15.21 11.82 -31.60
N PHE A 243 -16.30 11.42 -30.97
CA PHE A 243 -16.80 10.05 -30.97
C PHE A 243 -18.07 9.98 -31.80
N GLU A 244 -18.15 9.01 -32.71
CA GLU A 244 -19.29 8.77 -33.57
C GLU A 244 -19.92 7.42 -33.20
N SER A 245 -21.11 7.46 -32.58
CA SER A 245 -21.81 6.24 -32.20
C SER A 245 -22.57 5.64 -33.36
N ASN A 246 -22.44 4.32 -33.50
CA ASN A 246 -23.20 3.52 -34.46
C ASN A 246 -24.60 3.12 -33.97
N GLY A 247 -25.01 3.55 -32.76
CA GLY A 247 -26.34 3.25 -32.19
C GLY A 247 -26.48 1.87 -31.55
N ARG A 248 -25.49 0.97 -31.65
CA ARG A 248 -25.60 -0.41 -31.11
C ARG A 248 -25.54 -0.46 -29.58
N GLY A 249 -24.96 0.55 -28.95
CA GLY A 249 -24.82 0.62 -27.49
C GLY A 249 -26.14 0.83 -26.74
N VAL A 250 -27.20 1.30 -27.41
CA VAL A 250 -28.50 1.58 -26.77
C VAL A 250 -29.18 0.34 -26.17
N ALA A 251 -28.82 -0.85 -26.67
CA ALA A 251 -29.29 -2.12 -26.11
C ALA A 251 -28.77 -2.36 -24.68
N LEU A 252 -27.59 -1.83 -24.36
CA LEU A 252 -26.92 -2.01 -23.07
C LEU A 252 -27.14 -0.82 -22.13
N SER A 253 -27.14 0.40 -22.66
CA SER A 253 -27.18 1.62 -21.85
C SER A 253 -28.07 2.69 -22.47
N LYS A 254 -28.80 3.44 -21.63
CA LYS A 254 -29.55 4.63 -22.01
C LYS A 254 -28.71 5.90 -22.12
N ALA A 255 -27.40 5.83 -21.88
CA ALA A 255 -26.50 6.98 -21.96
C ALA A 255 -26.52 7.57 -23.37
N SER A 256 -26.63 8.90 -23.46
CA SER A 256 -26.83 9.58 -24.75
C SER A 256 -25.64 9.42 -25.70
N VAL A 257 -24.45 9.08 -25.19
CA VAL A 257 -23.26 8.77 -25.99
C VAL A 257 -23.48 7.58 -26.93
N PHE A 258 -24.43 6.69 -26.64
CA PHE A 258 -24.72 5.52 -27.48
C PHE A 258 -25.86 5.74 -28.48
N LEU A 259 -26.51 6.91 -28.47
CA LEU A 259 -27.45 7.28 -29.53
C LEU A 259 -26.67 7.57 -30.81
N SER A 260 -27.17 7.12 -31.95
CA SER A 260 -26.54 7.39 -33.25
C SER A 260 -26.31 8.89 -33.44
N GLY A 261 -25.06 9.26 -33.72
CA GLY A 261 -24.66 10.66 -33.81
C GLY A 261 -23.22 10.85 -33.37
N ARG A 262 -22.82 12.12 -33.26
CA ARG A 262 -21.45 12.52 -32.95
C ARG A 262 -21.40 13.42 -31.72
N VAL A 263 -20.45 13.18 -30.83
CA VAL A 263 -20.16 14.03 -29.68
C VAL A 263 -18.69 14.47 -29.69
N PRO A 264 -18.38 15.73 -29.33
CA PRO A 264 -17.00 16.18 -29.25
C PRO A 264 -16.29 15.56 -28.04
N ILE A 265 -14.97 15.38 -28.18
CA ILE A 265 -14.12 14.86 -27.10
C ILE A 265 -12.95 15.79 -26.83
N ILE A 266 -12.46 15.75 -25.58
CA ILE A 266 -11.09 16.17 -25.24
C ILE A 266 -10.42 14.95 -24.64
N GLY A 267 -9.22 14.60 -25.12
CA GLY A 267 -8.47 13.46 -24.64
C GLY A 267 -7.05 13.80 -24.25
N ARG A 268 -6.35 12.80 -23.72
CA ARG A 268 -4.95 12.89 -23.33
C ARG A 268 -4.24 11.54 -23.47
N PHE A 269 -3.08 11.55 -24.12
CA PHE A 269 -2.13 10.44 -24.12
C PHE A 269 -1.02 10.68 -23.11
N SER A 270 -0.51 9.63 -22.47
CA SER A 270 0.49 9.77 -21.41
C SER A 270 1.28 8.51 -21.11
N LEU A 271 2.41 8.67 -20.41
CA LEU A 271 3.19 7.58 -19.84
C LEU A 271 2.95 7.50 -18.33
N GLN A 272 2.72 6.30 -17.78
CA GLN A 272 2.26 6.07 -16.40
C GLN A 272 3.12 6.71 -15.29
N THR A 273 4.40 6.98 -15.53
CA THR A 273 5.34 7.60 -14.58
C THR A 273 4.87 8.96 -14.03
N GLY A 274 5.30 9.30 -12.81
CA GLY A 274 5.19 10.65 -12.25
C GLY A 274 6.31 11.60 -12.67
N GLN A 275 7.28 11.13 -13.46
CA GLN A 275 8.41 11.93 -13.93
C GLN A 275 8.10 12.59 -15.29
N PRO A 276 7.94 13.93 -15.36
CA PRO A 276 7.49 14.60 -16.58
C PRO A 276 8.51 14.58 -17.73
N TYR A 277 9.80 14.48 -17.42
CA TYR A 277 10.90 14.51 -18.41
C TYR A 277 11.56 13.15 -18.64
N LEU A 278 10.93 12.06 -18.20
CA LEU A 278 11.46 10.71 -18.41
C LEU A 278 11.57 10.43 -19.92
N THR A 279 12.71 9.86 -20.33
CA THR A 279 12.92 9.35 -21.69
C THR A 279 11.88 8.26 -21.98
N ASP A 280 11.27 8.32 -23.15
CA ASP A 280 10.32 7.31 -23.59
C ASP A 280 10.96 5.92 -23.61
N ALA A 281 10.21 4.91 -23.20
CA ALA A 281 10.65 3.53 -23.23
C ALA A 281 9.46 2.60 -23.56
N PRO A 282 9.70 1.50 -24.27
CA PRO A 282 8.63 0.69 -24.82
C PRO A 282 7.81 -0.05 -23.76
N ASP A 283 8.44 -0.41 -22.65
CA ASP A 283 7.83 -1.15 -21.54
C ASP A 283 7.01 -0.27 -20.58
N ILE A 284 7.12 1.06 -20.69
CA ILE A 284 6.32 1.99 -19.89
C ILE A 284 4.86 1.90 -20.31
N VAL A 285 3.98 1.72 -19.31
CA VAL A 285 2.54 1.70 -19.51
C VAL A 285 2.05 3.03 -20.08
N ARG A 286 1.20 2.95 -21.10
CA ARG A 286 0.63 4.10 -21.81
C ARG A 286 -0.83 4.31 -21.38
N GLY A 287 -1.21 5.55 -21.14
CA GLY A 287 -2.57 5.95 -20.80
C GLY A 287 -3.28 6.69 -21.92
N MET A 288 -4.58 6.47 -22.03
CA MET A 288 -5.53 7.24 -22.84
C MET A 288 -6.68 7.67 -21.93
N ALA A 289 -6.84 8.98 -21.75
CA ALA A 289 -7.95 9.54 -20.99
C ALA A 289 -8.85 10.34 -21.95
N ILE A 290 -10.17 10.23 -21.79
CA ILE A 290 -11.14 10.88 -22.69
C ILE A 290 -12.29 11.47 -21.86
N LEU A 291 -12.59 12.73 -22.12
CA LEU A 291 -13.84 13.40 -21.77
C LEU A 291 -14.73 13.43 -23.02
N PHE A 292 -15.88 12.75 -22.96
CA PHE A 292 -16.98 12.90 -23.91
C PHE A 292 -17.90 14.02 -23.43
N LYS A 293 -18.13 15.02 -24.28
CA LYS A 293 -19.04 16.12 -23.98
C LYS A 293 -20.44 15.80 -24.53
N LEU A 294 -21.36 15.48 -23.64
CA LEU A 294 -22.68 14.98 -24.01
C LEU A 294 -23.73 16.11 -23.98
N PRO A 295 -24.90 15.92 -24.63
CA PRO A 295 -26.00 16.88 -24.57
C PRO A 295 -26.43 17.20 -23.13
N GLY A 296 -26.91 18.42 -22.91
CA GLY A 296 -27.38 18.85 -21.59
C GLY A 296 -26.28 19.11 -20.56
N GLY A 297 -25.00 19.14 -20.98
CA GLY A 297 -23.85 19.37 -20.09
C GLY A 297 -23.41 18.13 -19.32
N GLU A 298 -23.95 16.96 -19.67
CA GLU A 298 -23.48 15.69 -19.13
C GLU A 298 -22.09 15.35 -19.69
N GLU A 299 -21.31 14.65 -18.89
CA GLU A 299 -19.96 14.24 -19.26
C GLU A 299 -19.76 12.75 -18.97
N TRP A 300 -18.96 12.11 -19.83
CA TRP A 300 -18.36 10.83 -19.51
C TRP A 300 -16.86 11.00 -19.52
N ARG A 301 -16.21 10.77 -18.38
CA ARG A 301 -14.74 10.82 -18.28
C ARG A 301 -14.19 9.42 -18.08
N THR A 302 -13.12 9.13 -18.79
CA THR A 302 -12.45 7.83 -18.78
C THR A 302 -10.97 8.00 -18.53
N GLY A 303 -10.38 7.06 -17.80
CA GLY A 303 -8.94 6.92 -17.63
C GLY A 303 -8.55 5.47 -17.89
N MET A 304 -8.02 5.20 -19.09
CA MET A 304 -7.70 3.87 -19.59
C MET A 304 -6.19 3.71 -19.74
N ILE A 305 -5.71 2.47 -19.69
CA ILE A 305 -4.29 2.15 -19.93
C ILE A 305 -4.13 0.95 -20.87
N ASN A 306 -2.96 0.79 -21.47
CA ASN A 306 -2.68 -0.22 -22.49
C ASN A 306 -2.27 -1.60 -21.94
N THR A 307 -2.60 -1.90 -20.68
CA THR A 307 -2.41 -3.24 -20.09
C THR A 307 -3.71 -4.03 -20.16
N PRO A 308 -3.65 -5.38 -20.17
CA PRO A 308 -4.86 -6.22 -20.22
C PRO A 308 -5.59 -6.32 -18.86
N VAL A 309 -4.86 -6.10 -17.77
CA VAL A 309 -5.34 -6.15 -16.37
C VAL A 309 -4.61 -5.07 -15.56
N PHE A 310 -5.06 -4.81 -14.34
CA PHE A 310 -4.36 -3.97 -13.38
C PHE A 310 -3.45 -4.80 -12.47
N ASN A 311 -2.45 -4.17 -11.85
CA ASN A 311 -1.48 -4.88 -11.01
C ASN A 311 -2.08 -5.41 -9.69
N VAL A 312 -3.17 -4.83 -9.22
CA VAL A 312 -3.78 -5.05 -7.90
C VAL A 312 -5.30 -4.95 -8.00
N ASN A 313 -6.04 -5.44 -7.00
CA ASN A 313 -7.51 -5.38 -6.95
C ASN A 313 -8.07 -4.57 -5.77
N THR A 314 -7.22 -4.06 -4.89
CA THR A 314 -7.64 -3.25 -3.73
C THR A 314 -6.78 -1.99 -3.59
N PRO A 315 -7.34 -0.91 -3.03
CA PRO A 315 -6.57 0.29 -2.71
C PRO A 315 -5.40 0.02 -1.76
N GLU A 316 -5.56 -0.90 -0.81
CA GLU A 316 -4.51 -1.32 0.13
C GLU A 316 -3.38 -2.04 -0.59
N ALA A 317 -3.70 -2.96 -1.51
CA ALA A 317 -2.69 -3.61 -2.34
C ALA A 317 -1.98 -2.60 -3.25
N LEU A 318 -2.67 -1.59 -3.78
CA LEU A 318 -2.01 -0.51 -4.53
C LEU A 318 -1.00 0.23 -3.67
N TYR A 319 -1.39 0.59 -2.45
CA TYR A 319 -0.50 1.26 -1.51
C TYR A 319 0.72 0.40 -1.16
N ASP A 320 0.50 -0.88 -0.83
CA ASP A 320 1.57 -1.83 -0.56
C ASP A 320 2.53 -1.96 -1.76
N LEU A 321 1.99 -2.00 -2.99
CA LEU A 321 2.79 -2.02 -4.21
C LEU A 321 3.67 -0.77 -4.35
N LEU A 322 3.12 0.42 -4.03
CA LEU A 322 3.90 1.66 -4.06
C LEU A 322 5.06 1.63 -3.06
N LEU A 323 4.87 1.05 -1.87
CA LEU A 323 5.94 0.92 -0.87
C LEU A 323 7.09 0.02 -1.33
N THR A 324 6.84 -0.91 -2.26
CA THR A 324 7.91 -1.72 -2.87
C THR A 324 8.85 -0.91 -3.76
N SER A 325 8.40 0.24 -4.28
CA SER A 325 9.19 1.09 -5.18
C SER A 325 10.09 2.08 -4.42
N ALA A 326 9.91 2.21 -3.11
CA ALA A 326 10.74 3.09 -2.30
C ALA A 326 12.19 2.59 -2.26
N SER A 327 13.12 3.43 -2.72
CA SER A 327 14.55 3.13 -2.75
C SER A 327 15.20 3.24 -1.37
N TYR A 328 16.24 2.43 -1.14
CA TYR A 328 17.13 2.61 0.02
C TYR A 328 17.94 3.92 -0.12
N PRO A 329 18.05 4.74 0.94
CA PRO A 329 18.83 5.99 0.91
C PRO A 329 20.29 5.78 0.50
N GLU A 330 20.88 4.63 0.84
CA GLU A 330 22.29 4.33 0.55
C GLU A 330 22.56 3.78 -0.86
N THR A 331 21.59 3.11 -1.50
CA THR A 331 21.82 2.47 -2.82
C THR A 331 21.02 3.10 -3.95
N GLY A 332 20.00 3.90 -3.64
CA GLY A 332 19.07 4.46 -4.62
C GLY A 332 18.21 3.41 -5.34
N LYS A 333 18.29 2.14 -4.96
CA LYS A 333 17.55 1.02 -5.58
C LYS A 333 16.42 0.52 -4.67
N PRO A 334 15.31 0.03 -5.27
CA PRO A 334 14.27 -0.67 -4.52
C PRO A 334 14.80 -1.93 -3.83
N ASP A 335 14.17 -2.30 -2.71
CA ASP A 335 14.45 -3.54 -2.00
C ASP A 335 13.76 -4.75 -2.65
N PRO A 336 14.51 -5.74 -3.19
CA PRO A 336 13.92 -6.95 -3.72
C PRO A 336 13.09 -7.74 -2.68
N ALA A 337 13.44 -7.67 -1.39
CA ALA A 337 12.71 -8.35 -0.33
C ALA A 337 11.32 -7.76 -0.11
N ARG A 338 11.14 -6.44 -0.29
CA ARG A 338 9.81 -5.79 -0.23
C ARG A 338 8.89 -6.27 -1.35
N MET A 339 9.41 -6.39 -2.56
CA MET A 339 8.66 -6.95 -3.68
C MET A 339 8.30 -8.42 -3.44
N GLN A 340 9.22 -9.23 -2.90
CA GLN A 340 8.92 -10.62 -2.54
C GLN A 340 7.83 -10.72 -1.47
N ALA A 341 7.90 -9.91 -0.41
CA ALA A 341 6.89 -9.85 0.64
C ALA A 341 5.53 -9.40 0.11
N PHE A 342 5.51 -8.40 -0.78
CA PHE A 342 4.29 -7.96 -1.47
C PHE A 342 3.65 -9.12 -2.26
N LEU A 343 4.42 -9.81 -3.11
CA LEU A 343 3.89 -10.90 -3.92
C LEU A 343 3.43 -12.11 -3.09
N ALA A 344 4.04 -12.34 -1.92
CA ALA A 344 3.59 -13.36 -0.99
C ALA A 344 2.25 -13.00 -0.32
N LYS A 345 2.04 -11.71 -0.02
CA LYS A 345 0.80 -11.17 0.55
C LYS A 345 -0.33 -11.06 -0.49
N HIS A 346 0.02 -10.79 -1.75
CA HIS A 346 -0.87 -10.46 -2.86
C HIS A 346 -0.66 -11.40 -4.06
N PRO A 347 -1.05 -12.70 -3.94
CA PRO A 347 -0.80 -13.70 -4.98
C PRO A 347 -1.58 -13.44 -6.29
N GLU A 348 -2.70 -12.73 -6.24
CA GLU A 348 -3.44 -12.26 -7.41
C GLU A 348 -2.63 -11.23 -8.22
N SER A 349 -1.94 -10.32 -7.52
CA SER A 349 -1.04 -9.33 -8.13
C SER A 349 0.13 -9.99 -8.86
N ALA A 350 0.67 -11.11 -8.35
CA ALA A 350 1.72 -11.87 -9.03
C ALA A 350 1.26 -12.41 -10.40
N LYS A 351 0.04 -12.95 -10.48
CA LYS A 351 -0.55 -13.43 -11.74
C LYS A 351 -0.80 -12.27 -12.71
N ALA A 352 -1.33 -11.16 -12.20
CA ALA A 352 -1.60 -9.96 -12.99
C ALA A 352 -0.32 -9.40 -13.62
N MET A 353 0.75 -9.26 -12.82
CA MET A 353 2.05 -8.79 -13.30
C MET A 353 2.66 -9.74 -14.34
N GLN A 354 2.46 -11.06 -14.22
CA GLN A 354 2.90 -12.00 -15.25
C GLN A 354 2.16 -11.79 -16.58
N LEU A 355 0.84 -11.61 -16.54
CA LEU A 355 0.03 -11.30 -17.73
C LEU A 355 0.48 -9.98 -18.37
N ILE A 356 0.73 -8.95 -17.54
CA ILE A 356 1.22 -7.65 -18.01
C ILE A 356 2.59 -7.79 -18.66
N ARG A 357 3.54 -8.52 -18.05
CA ARG A 357 4.90 -8.69 -18.59
C ARG A 357 4.95 -9.48 -19.89
N THR A 358 4.04 -10.44 -20.08
CA THR A 358 4.02 -11.32 -21.27
C THR A 358 3.17 -10.79 -22.41
N ARG A 359 2.49 -9.65 -22.22
CA ARG A 359 1.64 -9.03 -23.24
C ARG A 359 2.47 -8.60 -24.47
N PRO A 360 1.90 -8.68 -25.69
CA PRO A 360 2.44 -7.96 -26.83
C PRO A 360 2.45 -6.45 -26.56
N VAL A 361 3.59 -5.81 -26.77
CA VAL A 361 3.74 -4.35 -26.63
C VAL A 361 3.80 -3.75 -28.03
N SER A 362 2.93 -2.78 -28.31
CA SER A 362 2.89 -2.13 -29.61
C SER A 362 3.97 -1.06 -29.78
N SER A 363 4.31 -0.74 -31.03
CA SER A 363 5.33 0.25 -31.38
C SER A 363 4.99 1.67 -30.90
N GLY A 364 3.70 2.06 -30.88
CA GLY A 364 3.28 3.43 -30.56
C GLY A 364 1.93 3.52 -29.83
N PHE A 365 1.46 4.75 -29.61
CA PHE A 365 0.13 5.01 -29.04
C PHE A 365 -0.97 4.68 -30.05
N GLU A 366 -0.74 5.04 -31.32
CA GLU A 366 -1.60 4.92 -32.51
C GLU A 366 -2.07 3.48 -32.80
N ASN A 367 -1.29 2.47 -32.41
CA ASN A 367 -1.64 1.06 -32.55
C ASN A 367 -1.72 0.31 -31.20
N SER A 368 -1.87 1.06 -30.09
CA SER A 368 -2.16 0.50 -28.76
C SER A 368 -3.66 0.32 -28.56
N THR A 369 -4.06 -0.81 -27.97
CA THR A 369 -5.39 -0.95 -27.34
C THR A 369 -5.34 -0.37 -25.93
N PHE A 370 -6.35 0.41 -25.53
CA PHE A 370 -6.48 0.97 -24.17
C PHE A 370 -7.73 0.42 -23.50
N ASN A 371 -7.61 -0.02 -22.25
CA ASN A 371 -8.65 -0.75 -21.54
C ASN A 371 -9.14 0.02 -20.31
N SER A 372 -10.43 -0.11 -19.98
CA SER A 372 -11.02 0.43 -18.74
C SER A 372 -10.42 -0.20 -17.49
N LEU A 373 -10.04 -1.49 -17.60
CA LEU A 373 -9.63 -2.40 -16.54
C LEU A 373 -10.72 -2.68 -15.51
N ASP A 374 -11.18 -1.63 -14.83
CA ASP A 374 -12.30 -1.70 -13.91
C ASP A 374 -13.57 -2.11 -14.68
N ALA A 375 -14.43 -2.87 -14.01
CA ALA A 375 -15.77 -3.11 -14.51
C ALA A 375 -16.68 -1.92 -14.19
N PHE A 376 -17.72 -1.74 -14.98
CA PHE A 376 -18.79 -0.77 -14.76
C PHE A 376 -20.13 -1.45 -14.99
N ARG A 377 -21.23 -0.74 -14.77
CA ARG A 377 -22.58 -1.24 -15.02
C ARG A 377 -23.28 -0.32 -16.01
N PHE A 378 -23.78 -0.90 -17.10
CA PHE A 378 -24.63 -0.21 -18.06
C PHE A 378 -26.09 -0.47 -17.72
N ILE A 379 -26.91 0.57 -17.81
CA ILE A 379 -28.34 0.54 -17.49
C ILE A 379 -29.12 0.94 -18.73
N ASN A 380 -29.86 0.00 -19.33
CA ASN A 380 -30.63 0.28 -20.54
C ASN A 380 -31.94 1.05 -20.26
N ALA A 381 -32.69 1.38 -21.31
CA ALA A 381 -33.92 2.18 -21.21
C ALA A 381 -35.03 1.55 -20.34
N ILE A 382 -35.04 0.22 -20.18
CA ILE A 382 -36.01 -0.50 -19.34
C ILE A 382 -35.48 -0.84 -17.94
N GLY A 383 -34.27 -0.34 -17.59
CA GLY A 383 -33.67 -0.53 -16.28
C GLY A 383 -32.87 -1.82 -16.09
N THR A 384 -32.63 -2.61 -17.15
CA THR A 384 -31.74 -3.78 -17.07
C THR A 384 -30.32 -3.31 -16.82
N VAL A 385 -29.67 -3.92 -15.83
CA VAL A 385 -28.28 -3.63 -15.45
C VAL A 385 -27.39 -4.76 -15.92
N VAL A 386 -26.33 -4.43 -16.65
CA VAL A 386 -25.34 -5.41 -17.13
C VAL A 386 -23.91 -4.95 -16.80
N PRO A 387 -23.06 -5.83 -16.22
CA PRO A 387 -21.66 -5.50 -16.03
C PRO A 387 -20.95 -5.43 -17.37
N VAL A 388 -20.06 -4.45 -17.53
CA VAL A 388 -19.27 -4.26 -18.74
C VAL A 388 -17.84 -3.87 -18.41
N ARG A 389 -16.92 -4.20 -19.33
CA ARG A 389 -15.62 -3.55 -19.50
C ARG A 389 -15.57 -2.97 -20.90
N TRP A 390 -14.69 -2.00 -21.15
CA TRP A 390 -14.52 -1.49 -22.51
C TRP A 390 -13.05 -1.33 -22.89
N SER A 391 -12.83 -1.31 -24.19
CA SER A 391 -11.53 -1.07 -24.80
C SER A 391 -11.66 -0.11 -25.98
N MET A 392 -10.70 0.80 -26.12
CA MET A 392 -10.44 1.52 -27.36
C MET A 392 -9.46 0.69 -28.19
N VAL A 393 -9.96 0.06 -29.26
CA VAL A 393 -9.18 -0.81 -30.15
C VAL A 393 -8.75 0.00 -31.38
N PRO A 394 -7.45 0.09 -31.70
CA PRO A 394 -6.97 0.92 -32.80
C PRO A 394 -7.45 0.38 -34.15
N GLY A 395 -7.77 1.27 -35.08
CA GLY A 395 -8.01 0.91 -36.48
C GLY A 395 -6.71 0.54 -37.22
N GLN A 396 -5.58 1.05 -36.74
CA GLN A 396 -4.24 0.72 -37.23
C GLN A 396 -3.89 -0.73 -36.90
N PRO A 397 -3.26 -1.48 -37.83
CA PRO A 397 -2.72 -2.80 -37.54
C PRO A 397 -1.77 -2.78 -36.34
N PHE A 398 -1.82 -3.83 -35.53
CA PHE A 398 -0.84 -4.01 -34.46
C PHE A 398 0.56 -4.19 -35.06
N GLU A 399 1.48 -3.34 -34.67
CA GLU A 399 2.91 -3.53 -34.92
C GLU A 399 3.62 -3.65 -33.57
N PRO A 400 4.40 -4.72 -33.34
CA PRO A 400 5.12 -4.87 -32.08
C PRO A 400 6.22 -3.82 -31.97
N VAL A 401 6.58 -3.48 -30.73
CA VAL A 401 7.78 -2.67 -30.50
C VAL A 401 9.00 -3.36 -31.14
N SER A 402 9.69 -2.64 -32.00
CA SER A 402 11.02 -3.02 -32.49
C SER A 402 12.08 -2.51 -31.52
N THR A 403 13.18 -3.26 -31.33
CA THR A 403 14.37 -2.77 -30.63
C THR A 403 14.81 -1.45 -31.27
N PRO A 404 14.83 -0.32 -30.55
CA PRO A 404 15.34 0.93 -31.11
C PRO A 404 16.79 0.71 -31.53
N SER A 405 17.17 1.25 -32.69
CA SER A 405 18.58 1.23 -33.11
C SER A 405 19.42 1.95 -32.04
N PRO A 406 20.53 1.38 -31.55
CA PRO A 406 21.40 2.05 -30.60
C PRO A 406 21.86 3.40 -31.18
N GLY A 407 21.42 4.52 -30.58
CA GLY A 407 21.82 5.87 -31.00
C GLY A 407 20.72 6.81 -31.51
N GLN A 408 19.44 6.43 -31.51
CA GLN A 408 18.36 7.41 -31.72
C GLN A 408 18.09 8.18 -30.42
N ALA A 409 18.74 9.33 -30.28
CA ALA A 409 18.78 10.19 -29.10
C ALA A 409 17.54 11.10 -28.93
N ASP A 410 16.36 10.63 -29.30
CA ASP A 410 15.12 11.36 -29.07
C ASP A 410 14.44 10.85 -27.78
N LYS A 411 14.25 11.78 -26.84
CA LYS A 411 13.63 11.48 -25.53
C LYS A 411 12.12 11.38 -25.61
N ASN A 412 11.50 11.83 -26.69
CA ASN A 412 10.06 11.96 -26.90
C ASN A 412 9.53 11.09 -28.06
N TYR A 413 10.28 10.10 -28.53
CA TYR A 413 9.97 9.38 -29.78
C TYR A 413 8.56 8.77 -29.87
N LEU A 414 7.95 8.36 -28.75
CA LEU A 414 6.57 7.85 -28.77
C LEU A 414 5.56 8.98 -29.02
N PHE A 415 5.82 10.16 -28.46
CA PHE A 415 5.00 11.35 -28.67
C PHE A 415 5.23 11.95 -30.07
N ASP A 416 6.47 11.95 -30.56
CA ASP A 416 6.81 12.45 -31.89
C ASP A 416 6.14 11.61 -32.99
N SER A 417 6.18 10.28 -32.86
CA SER A 417 5.44 9.35 -33.74
C SER A 417 3.94 9.62 -33.73
N LEU A 418 3.35 9.79 -32.54
CA LEU A 418 1.93 10.10 -32.38
C LEU A 418 1.56 11.44 -33.02
N ILE A 419 2.33 12.50 -32.76
CA ILE A 419 2.09 13.85 -33.30
C ILE A 419 2.18 13.83 -34.83
N ALA A 420 3.25 13.25 -35.37
CA ALA A 420 3.44 13.11 -36.81
C ALA A 420 2.28 12.33 -37.46
N SER A 421 1.82 11.26 -36.81
CA SER A 421 0.69 10.48 -37.30
C SER A 421 -0.61 11.29 -37.34
N ILE A 422 -0.94 12.02 -36.27
CA ILE A 422 -2.14 12.89 -36.20
C ILE A 422 -2.07 14.04 -37.21
N HIS A 423 -0.89 14.62 -37.44
CA HIS A 423 -0.70 15.68 -38.44
C HIS A 423 -0.90 15.17 -39.88
N ASN A 424 -0.52 13.93 -40.14
CA ASN A 424 -0.70 13.31 -41.46
C ASN A 424 -2.15 12.89 -41.70
N ASN A 425 -2.78 12.21 -40.74
CA ASN A 425 -4.16 11.72 -40.86
C ASN A 425 -4.85 11.63 -39.49
N PRO A 426 -6.18 11.81 -39.42
CA PRO A 426 -6.93 11.49 -38.22
C PRO A 426 -6.71 10.02 -37.79
N LEU A 427 -6.45 9.81 -36.51
CA LEU A 427 -6.32 8.48 -35.91
C LEU A 427 -7.67 7.99 -35.38
N GLN A 428 -7.88 6.67 -35.39
CA GLN A 428 -9.17 6.08 -35.07
C GLN A 428 -9.07 4.87 -34.13
N TRP A 429 -10.00 4.79 -33.19
CA TRP A 429 -10.20 3.64 -32.33
C TRP A 429 -11.68 3.27 -32.25
N ASP A 430 -11.99 1.99 -32.31
CA ASP A 430 -13.33 1.49 -32.04
C ASP A 430 -13.53 1.30 -30.54
N LEU A 431 -14.63 1.84 -30.01
CA LEU A 431 -15.06 1.57 -28.65
C LEU A 431 -15.75 0.21 -28.63
N ILE A 432 -15.08 -0.78 -28.06
CA ILE A 432 -15.60 -2.13 -27.92
C ILE A 432 -16.06 -2.36 -26.48
N ILE A 433 -17.34 -2.67 -26.30
CA ILE A 433 -17.93 -3.07 -25.02
C ILE A 433 -17.87 -4.58 -24.90
N THR A 434 -17.22 -5.08 -23.84
CA THR A 434 -17.25 -6.48 -23.45
C THR A 434 -18.34 -6.67 -22.40
N VAL A 435 -19.30 -7.53 -22.68
CA VAL A 435 -20.46 -7.78 -21.81
C VAL A 435 -20.14 -8.90 -20.82
N GLY A 436 -20.23 -8.59 -19.53
CA GLY A 436 -20.00 -9.54 -18.45
C GLY A 436 -21.19 -10.48 -18.24
N GLN A 437 -20.89 -11.66 -17.71
CA GLN A 437 -21.84 -12.72 -17.35
C GLN A 437 -21.79 -13.00 -15.84
N PRO A 438 -22.80 -13.69 -15.28
CA PRO A 438 -22.73 -14.16 -13.90
C PRO A 438 -21.45 -14.95 -13.62
N GLY A 439 -20.71 -14.55 -12.58
CA GLY A 439 -19.43 -15.16 -12.19
C GLY A 439 -18.19 -14.44 -12.72
N ASP A 440 -18.33 -13.49 -13.65
CA ASP A 440 -17.22 -12.60 -13.99
C ASP A 440 -16.94 -11.63 -12.85
N PRO A 441 -15.68 -11.42 -12.45
CA PRO A 441 -15.35 -10.51 -11.37
C PRO A 441 -15.61 -9.07 -11.79
N THR A 442 -16.48 -8.40 -11.06
CA THR A 442 -16.78 -6.97 -11.23
C THR A 442 -16.01 -6.07 -10.27
N ASN A 443 -15.30 -6.68 -9.32
CA ASN A 443 -14.53 -6.02 -8.26
C ASN A 443 -13.04 -6.40 -8.26
N ASP A 444 -12.56 -7.07 -9.31
CA ASP A 444 -11.17 -7.51 -9.41
C ASP A 444 -10.61 -7.24 -10.81
N ALA A 445 -9.87 -6.13 -10.91
CA ALA A 445 -9.17 -5.72 -12.12
C ALA A 445 -7.91 -6.55 -12.45
N THR A 446 -7.47 -7.46 -11.56
CA THR A 446 -6.30 -8.33 -11.81
C THR A 446 -6.64 -9.54 -12.68
N VAL A 447 -7.93 -9.86 -12.79
CA VAL A 447 -8.42 -11.05 -13.49
C VAL A 447 -9.03 -10.65 -14.84
N PRO A 448 -8.55 -11.19 -15.97
CA PRO A 448 -9.18 -10.97 -17.26
C PRO A 448 -10.53 -11.71 -17.31
N TRP A 449 -11.51 -11.15 -18.00
CA TRP A 449 -12.73 -11.89 -18.32
C TRP A 449 -12.44 -12.89 -19.45
N PRO A 450 -13.19 -14.00 -19.54
CA PRO A 450 -13.01 -14.98 -20.60
C PRO A 450 -13.05 -14.35 -22.01
N PRO A 451 -12.23 -14.82 -22.95
CA PRO A 451 -12.11 -14.22 -24.28
C PRO A 451 -13.35 -14.45 -25.18
N ASP A 452 -14.24 -15.38 -24.79
CA ASP A 452 -15.48 -15.71 -25.48
C ASP A 452 -16.67 -14.80 -25.12
N ARG A 453 -16.44 -13.80 -24.24
CA ARG A 453 -17.47 -12.83 -23.88
C ARG A 453 -17.95 -12.06 -25.10
N GLN A 454 -19.25 -11.74 -25.10
CA GLN A 454 -19.84 -10.95 -26.17
C GLN A 454 -19.15 -9.58 -26.23
N ARG A 455 -18.70 -9.21 -27.43
CA ARG A 455 -18.06 -7.92 -27.71
C ARG A 455 -18.92 -7.14 -28.71
N ILE A 456 -19.21 -5.89 -28.39
CA ILE A 456 -20.07 -5.02 -29.19
C ILE A 456 -19.27 -3.76 -29.52
N ASP A 457 -19.01 -3.56 -30.81
CA ASP A 457 -18.60 -2.26 -31.33
C ASP A 457 -19.78 -1.29 -31.24
N VAL A 458 -19.59 -0.18 -30.52
CA VAL A 458 -20.61 0.85 -30.28
C VAL A 458 -20.30 2.20 -30.94
N GLY A 459 -19.21 2.30 -31.70
CA GLY A 459 -18.81 3.51 -32.40
C GLY A 459 -17.29 3.72 -32.44
N THR A 460 -16.90 4.77 -33.15
CA THR A 460 -15.50 5.08 -33.45
C THR A 460 -15.11 6.43 -32.85
N LEU A 461 -14.03 6.44 -32.08
CA LEU A 461 -13.30 7.62 -31.66
C LEU A 461 -12.39 8.06 -32.80
N THR A 462 -12.48 9.32 -33.22
CA THR A 462 -11.53 9.96 -34.15
C THR A 462 -10.80 11.09 -33.46
N ILE A 463 -9.47 11.08 -33.55
CA ILE A 463 -8.57 12.13 -33.05
C ILE A 463 -7.89 12.79 -34.25
N ASP A 464 -8.11 14.09 -34.43
CA ASP A 464 -7.63 14.87 -35.57
C ASP A 464 -6.77 16.07 -35.18
N HIS A 465 -6.61 16.33 -33.90
CA HIS A 465 -5.78 17.40 -33.36
C HIS A 465 -5.01 16.95 -32.12
N VAL A 466 -3.75 17.35 -32.03
CA VAL A 466 -2.86 17.19 -30.88
C VAL A 466 -2.32 18.55 -30.44
N GLU A 467 -2.11 18.72 -29.14
CA GLU A 467 -1.62 19.97 -28.57
C GLU A 467 -0.79 19.68 -27.31
N SER A 468 0.24 20.49 -27.09
CA SER A 468 0.99 20.46 -25.84
C SER A 468 0.08 20.77 -24.66
N GLU A 469 0.35 20.11 -23.54
CA GLU A 469 -0.36 20.38 -22.30
C GLU A 469 -0.08 21.78 -21.74
N ASP A 470 0.93 22.50 -22.24
CA ASP A 470 1.21 23.87 -21.80
C ASP A 470 0.21 24.90 -22.31
N THR A 471 -0.41 24.64 -23.47
CA THR A 471 -1.37 25.55 -24.10
C THR A 471 -2.78 24.98 -24.12
N SER A 472 -2.93 23.67 -23.93
CA SER A 472 -4.21 23.00 -24.06
C SER A 472 -5.11 23.14 -22.84
N PRO A 473 -6.44 23.38 -23.02
CA PRO A 473 -7.41 23.29 -21.94
C PRO A 473 -7.50 21.87 -21.34
N GLY A 474 -6.95 20.85 -22.02
CA GLY A 474 -6.84 19.50 -21.47
C GLY A 474 -5.96 19.39 -20.22
N ARG A 475 -5.09 20.38 -19.98
CA ARG A 475 -4.34 20.52 -18.72
C ARG A 475 -5.30 20.55 -17.55
N ASP A 476 -6.33 21.36 -17.56
CA ASP A 476 -7.23 21.61 -16.41
C ASP A 476 -8.37 20.58 -16.29
N ILE A 477 -8.29 19.47 -17.02
CA ILE A 477 -9.29 18.39 -16.92
C ILE A 477 -8.88 17.36 -15.88
N ASN A 478 -9.77 17.13 -14.92
CA ASN A 478 -9.75 15.94 -14.06
C ASN A 478 -10.49 14.79 -14.76
N PHE A 479 -9.78 13.83 -15.33
CA PHE A 479 -10.34 12.65 -16.02
C PHE A 479 -10.84 11.56 -15.05
N ASP A 480 -11.50 11.96 -13.96
CA ASP A 480 -12.03 11.07 -12.93
C ASP A 480 -12.97 10.01 -13.55
N PRO A 481 -12.67 8.70 -13.41
CA PRO A 481 -13.45 7.63 -14.03
C PRO A 481 -14.88 7.50 -13.45
N LEU A 482 -15.20 8.18 -12.34
CA LEU A 482 -16.54 8.19 -11.76
C LEU A 482 -17.40 9.38 -12.18
N VAL A 483 -16.91 10.27 -13.05
CA VAL A 483 -17.79 11.20 -13.79
C VAL A 483 -18.43 10.43 -14.95
N LEU A 484 -19.62 9.89 -14.65
CA LEU A 484 -20.35 8.98 -15.51
C LEU A 484 -21.68 9.60 -15.96
N PRO A 485 -22.11 9.33 -17.20
CA PRO A 485 -23.41 9.75 -17.69
C PRO A 485 -24.54 8.85 -17.16
N ASN A 486 -25.76 9.37 -17.19
CA ASN A 486 -26.99 8.66 -16.88
C ASN A 486 -27.14 7.44 -17.78
N GLY A 487 -27.11 6.25 -17.18
CA GLY A 487 -27.06 4.98 -17.91
C GLY A 487 -25.74 4.23 -17.73
N ILE A 488 -24.77 4.81 -17.03
CA ILE A 488 -23.53 4.14 -16.61
C ILE A 488 -23.33 4.38 -15.11
N THR A 489 -22.99 3.34 -14.36
CA THR A 489 -22.65 3.45 -12.93
C THR A 489 -21.39 2.64 -12.62
N ALA A 490 -20.76 2.94 -11.48
CA ALA A 490 -19.66 2.15 -10.96
C ALA A 490 -20.05 0.68 -10.75
N SER A 491 -19.08 -0.23 -10.85
CA SER A 491 -19.21 -1.57 -10.30
C SER A 491 -19.00 -1.55 -8.78
N ASP A 492 -18.82 -2.72 -8.17
CA ASP A 492 -18.36 -2.93 -6.80
C ASP A 492 -16.82 -3.00 -6.68
N ASP A 493 -16.08 -2.53 -7.69
CA ASP A 493 -14.62 -2.44 -7.66
C ASP A 493 -14.16 -1.35 -6.67
N PRO A 494 -13.42 -1.72 -5.60
CA PRO A 494 -12.98 -0.76 -4.60
C PRO A 494 -11.95 0.23 -5.14
N LEU A 495 -11.27 -0.08 -6.25
CA LEU A 495 -10.32 0.82 -6.89
C LEU A 495 -11.01 2.03 -7.50
N LEU A 496 -12.25 1.92 -7.97
CA LEU A 496 -12.95 3.05 -8.61
C LEU A 496 -13.08 4.26 -7.68
N SER A 497 -13.53 4.03 -6.44
CA SER A 497 -13.66 5.09 -5.44
C SER A 497 -12.30 5.65 -5.03
N ALA A 498 -11.30 4.77 -4.82
CA ALA A 498 -9.96 5.19 -4.46
C ALA A 498 -9.29 6.01 -5.57
N ARG A 499 -9.49 5.61 -6.84
CA ARG A 499 -9.05 6.35 -8.02
C ARG A 499 -9.69 7.73 -8.06
N SER A 500 -11.02 7.83 -7.99
CA SER A 500 -11.72 9.13 -8.00
C SER A 500 -11.16 10.09 -6.95
N ALA A 501 -10.98 9.59 -5.72
CA ALA A 501 -10.45 10.39 -4.63
C ALA A 501 -8.98 10.82 -4.87
N ALA A 502 -8.12 9.91 -5.35
CA ALA A 502 -6.73 10.22 -5.70
C ALA A 502 -6.65 11.22 -6.88
N TYR A 503 -7.51 11.09 -7.89
CA TYR A 503 -7.62 12.01 -9.02
C TYR A 503 -7.95 13.43 -8.53
N SER A 504 -8.95 13.56 -7.65
CA SER A 504 -9.34 14.83 -7.03
C SER A 504 -8.19 15.47 -6.23
N GLN A 505 -7.51 14.68 -5.39
CA GLN A 505 -6.38 15.16 -4.59
C GLN A 505 -5.20 15.61 -5.47
N SER A 506 -4.87 14.84 -6.51
CA SER A 506 -3.82 15.17 -7.49
C SER A 506 -4.16 16.43 -8.27
N PHE A 507 -5.40 16.55 -8.73
CA PHE A 507 -5.94 17.72 -9.42
C PHE A 507 -5.83 18.97 -8.55
N THR A 508 -6.36 18.92 -7.33
CA THR A 508 -6.37 20.06 -6.40
C THR A 508 -4.97 20.63 -6.17
N ARG A 509 -3.96 19.76 -6.04
CA ARG A 509 -2.58 20.22 -5.87
C ARG A 509 -2.04 20.89 -7.12
N ARG A 510 -2.10 20.23 -8.29
CA ARG A 510 -1.52 20.79 -9.53
C ARG A 510 -2.19 22.08 -9.97
N GLU A 511 -3.48 22.25 -9.72
CA GLU A 511 -4.20 23.49 -10.06
C GLU A 511 -3.63 24.70 -9.30
N GLY A 512 -3.18 24.49 -8.05
CA GLY A 512 -2.58 25.54 -7.22
C GLY A 512 -1.06 25.71 -7.37
N GLU A 513 -0.42 24.92 -8.22
CA GLU A 513 1.03 24.89 -8.38
C GLU A 513 1.48 25.56 -9.68
N HIS A 514 2.61 26.27 -9.63
CA HIS A 514 3.28 26.72 -10.84
C HIS A 514 3.83 25.53 -11.61
N LYS A 515 3.52 25.43 -12.90
CA LYS A 515 3.93 24.34 -13.77
C LYS A 515 5.11 24.79 -14.64
N GLU A 516 6.21 24.05 -14.59
CA GLU A 516 7.31 24.18 -15.54
C GLU A 516 6.91 23.68 -16.94
N PRO A 517 7.58 24.12 -18.03
CA PRO A 517 7.25 23.67 -19.39
C PRO A 517 7.22 22.15 -19.55
N SER A 518 6.27 21.64 -20.33
CA SER A 518 6.12 20.21 -20.60
C SER A 518 7.29 19.66 -21.40
N ALA A 519 7.60 18.38 -21.20
CA ALA A 519 8.62 17.68 -22.00
C ALA A 519 8.27 17.65 -23.49
N VAL A 520 6.98 17.61 -23.83
CA VAL A 520 6.47 17.75 -25.20
C VAL A 520 5.91 19.17 -25.34
N SER A 521 6.68 20.01 -26.01
CA SER A 521 6.49 21.45 -26.07
C SER A 521 5.45 21.88 -27.11
N PRO A 522 4.93 23.12 -27.02
CA PRO A 522 4.06 23.68 -28.05
C PRO A 522 4.70 23.67 -29.45
N THR A 523 6.03 23.81 -29.54
CA THR A 523 6.77 23.76 -30.81
C THR A 523 6.73 22.37 -31.44
N GLU A 524 6.84 21.30 -30.66
CA GLU A 524 6.75 19.92 -31.16
C GLU A 524 5.33 19.59 -31.65
N THR A 525 4.31 20.08 -30.95
CA THR A 525 2.90 19.85 -31.32
C THR A 525 2.36 20.84 -32.35
N GLY A 526 3.14 21.87 -32.67
CA GLY A 526 2.77 22.87 -33.66
C GLY A 526 2.72 22.27 -35.06
N ARG A 527 1.81 22.78 -35.89
CA ARG A 527 1.80 22.50 -37.32
C ARG A 527 2.64 23.50 -38.09
#